data_AF-A0A0P9CZR8-F1
#
_entry.id   AF-A0A0P9CZR8-F1
#
_cell.length_a   1.000
_cell.length_b   1.000
_cell.length_c   1.000
_cell.angle_alpha   90.00
_cell.angle_beta   90.00
_cell.angle_gamma   90.00
#
_symmetry.space_group_name_H-M   'P 1'
#
loop_
_entity.id
_entity.type
_entity.pdbx_description
1 polymer ?
#
loop_
_entity_poly.entity_id
_entity_poly.type
_entity_poly.pdbx_seq_one_letter_code
_entity_poly.pdbx_strand_id
1 'polypeptide(L)'
;MPFYHRLGELPHKRHTQFRRPDGALYAEQVMGTRGFEGIQSIVYHRRPPTAILKAEDRGPVQIELEEPGALRHRHFRTAQLAPGGDPISGR
;
A
#
# COMPACT_ATOMS: atom_id res chain seq x y z
N MET A 1 2.06 -13.73 -17.33
CA MET A 1 1.91 -12.30 -17.70
C MET A 1 1.13 -11.59 -16.61
N PRO A 2 1.55 -10.42 -16.13
CA PRO A 2 0.77 -9.67 -15.15
C PRO A 2 -0.58 -9.28 -15.79
N PHE A 3 -1.68 -9.61 -15.12
CA PHE A 3 -3.02 -9.20 -15.52
C PHE A 3 -3.35 -7.87 -14.83
N TYR A 4 -3.87 -6.92 -15.60
CA TYR A 4 -4.33 -5.66 -15.04
C TYR A 4 -5.65 -5.90 -14.32
N HIS A 5 -5.65 -5.70 -13.01
CA HIS A 5 -6.87 -5.70 -12.22
C HIS A 5 -7.54 -4.32 -12.29
N ARG A 6 -8.85 -4.29 -12.56
CA ARG A 6 -9.65 -3.07 -12.64
C ARG A 6 -10.71 -3.10 -11.55
N LEU A 7 -10.81 -2.00 -10.80
CA LEU A 7 -11.86 -1.78 -9.81
C LEU A 7 -12.53 -0.42 -10.06
N GLY A 8 -13.85 -0.42 -10.06
CA GLY A 8 -14.66 0.80 -10.22
C GLY A 8 -14.69 1.39 -11.63
N GLU A 9 -15.11 2.66 -11.69
CA GLU A 9 -15.19 3.44 -12.91
C GLU A 9 -13.80 3.95 -13.28
N LEU A 10 -13.40 3.72 -14.53
CA LEU A 10 -12.12 4.17 -15.09
C LEU A 10 -12.39 4.84 -16.43
N PRO A 11 -11.59 5.84 -16.81
CA PRO A 11 -11.72 6.46 -18.12
C PRO A 11 -11.34 5.46 -19.23
N HIS A 12 -11.96 5.62 -20.39
CA HIS A 12 -11.65 4.79 -21.56
C HIS A 12 -10.20 4.96 -22.02
N LYS A 13 -9.68 6.21 -21.98
CA LYS A 13 -8.29 6.54 -22.31
C LYS A 13 -7.51 6.84 -21.02
N ARG A 14 -6.26 6.38 -20.95
CA ARG A 14 -5.31 6.74 -19.88
C ARG A 14 -4.88 8.19 -19.99
N HIS A 15 -4.48 8.80 -18.87
CA HIS A 15 -3.98 10.18 -18.81
C HIS A 15 -4.94 11.16 -19.50
N THR A 16 -6.16 11.19 -18.98
CA THR A 16 -7.25 12.00 -19.51
C THR A 16 -7.97 12.72 -18.39
N GLN A 17 -8.69 13.77 -18.74
CA GLN A 17 -9.56 14.45 -17.81
C GLN A 17 -10.72 13.52 -17.43
N PHE A 18 -10.67 12.96 -16.22
CA PHE A 18 -11.73 12.09 -15.72
C PHE A 18 -12.56 12.81 -14.67
N ARG A 19 -13.85 13.01 -14.98
CA ARG A 19 -14.80 13.72 -14.13
C ARG A 19 -15.65 12.75 -13.31
N ARG A 20 -15.89 13.15 -12.06
CA ARG A 20 -16.85 12.55 -11.14
C ARG A 20 -18.29 12.95 -11.54
N PRO A 21 -19.32 12.22 -11.07
CA PRO A 21 -20.71 12.57 -11.34
C PRO A 21 -21.13 13.99 -10.88
N ASP A 22 -20.45 14.56 -9.88
CA ASP A 22 -20.68 15.92 -9.41
C ASP A 22 -19.95 16.99 -10.25
N GLY A 23 -19.31 16.61 -11.36
CA GLY A 23 -18.59 17.48 -12.27
C GLY A 23 -17.15 17.82 -11.85
N ALA A 24 -16.76 17.48 -10.61
CA ALA A 24 -15.39 17.65 -10.12
C ALA A 24 -14.42 16.67 -10.80
N LEU A 25 -13.12 16.97 -10.76
CA LEU A 25 -12.09 16.08 -11.31
C LEU A 25 -11.69 15.03 -10.28
N TYR A 26 -11.48 13.79 -10.75
CA TYR A 26 -10.66 12.84 -10.02
C TYR A 26 -9.20 13.31 -10.08
N ALA A 27 -8.48 13.20 -8.96
CA ALA A 27 -7.05 13.47 -8.91
C ALA A 27 -6.29 12.25 -9.44
N GLU A 28 -5.49 12.42 -10.48
CA GLU A 28 -4.68 11.35 -11.07
C GLU A 28 -3.34 11.20 -10.33
N GLN A 29 -2.93 9.96 -10.06
CA GLN A 29 -1.60 9.61 -9.54
C GLN A 29 -0.99 8.50 -10.39
N VAL A 30 0.27 8.67 -10.79
CA VAL A 30 1.09 7.56 -11.30
C VAL A 30 1.73 6.85 -10.12
N MET A 31 1.38 5.58 -9.91
CA MET A 31 1.93 4.74 -8.85
C MET A 31 2.85 3.69 -9.47
N GLY A 32 4.17 3.91 -9.33
CA GLY A 32 5.22 3.02 -9.81
C GLY A 32 5.95 2.30 -8.68
N THR A 33 6.62 1.20 -9.00
CA THR A 33 7.44 0.45 -8.03
C THR A 33 8.89 0.93 -7.94
N ARG A 34 9.41 1.56 -9.00
CA ARG A 34 10.80 2.05 -9.07
C ARG A 34 10.86 3.46 -9.69
N GLY A 35 10.10 4.39 -9.11
CA GLY A 35 10.04 5.76 -9.63
C GLY A 35 9.51 5.80 -11.06
N PHE A 36 10.35 6.16 -12.03
CA PHE A 36 10.01 6.28 -13.45
C PHE A 36 10.26 5.00 -14.27
N GLU A 37 10.72 3.92 -13.63
CA GLU A 37 10.99 2.65 -14.28
C GLU A 37 10.12 1.51 -13.73
N GLY A 38 9.91 0.48 -14.55
CA GLY A 38 9.22 -0.74 -14.17
C GLY A 38 7.69 -0.65 -14.30
N ILE A 39 7.01 -1.49 -13.50
CA ILE A 39 5.56 -1.61 -13.56
C ILE A 39 4.92 -0.42 -12.85
N GLN A 40 3.97 0.21 -13.54
CA GLN A 40 3.23 1.35 -13.03
C GLN A 40 1.74 1.21 -13.30
N SER A 41 0.94 1.79 -12.41
CA SER A 41 -0.50 1.91 -12.55
C SER A 41 -0.92 3.37 -12.43
N ILE A 42 -1.98 3.75 -13.15
CA ILE A 42 -2.61 5.06 -12.98
C ILE A 42 -3.79 4.88 -12.04
N VAL A 43 -3.80 5.65 -10.95
CA VAL A 43 -4.84 5.64 -9.93
C VAL A 43 -5.60 6.97 -9.97
N TYR A 44 -6.92 6.90 -9.88
CA TYR A 44 -7.80 8.07 -9.84
C TYR A 44 -8.44 8.18 -8.47
N HIS A 45 -8.19 9.28 -7.76
CA HIS A 45 -8.65 9.49 -6.39
C HIS A 45 -9.77 10.52 -6.32
N ARG A 46 -10.73 10.32 -5.40
CA ARG A 46 -11.74 11.34 -5.07
C ARG A 46 -11.14 12.54 -4.33
N ARG A 47 -10.07 12.30 -3.56
CA ARG A 47 -9.28 13.31 -2.83
C ARG A 47 -7.80 13.02 -3.06
N PRO A 48 -6.97 14.02 -3.36
CA PRO A 48 -5.56 13.78 -3.65
C PRO A 48 -4.84 13.19 -2.43
N PRO A 49 -4.00 12.17 -2.58
CA PRO A 49 -3.26 11.56 -1.47
C PRO A 49 -2.22 12.51 -0.86
N THR A 50 -1.89 13.60 -1.56
CA THR A 50 -0.97 14.65 -1.10
C THR A 50 -1.62 15.64 -0.11
N ALA A 51 -2.93 15.57 0.10
CA ALA A 51 -3.62 16.42 1.08
C ALA A 51 -3.41 15.92 2.52
N ILE A 52 -2.16 15.93 2.97
CA ILE A 52 -1.74 15.53 4.32
C ILE A 52 -1.72 16.72 5.26
N LEU A 53 -2.16 16.52 6.51
CA LEU A 53 -2.10 17.56 7.56
C LEU A 53 -0.84 17.47 8.41
N LYS A 54 -0.35 16.25 8.65
CA LYS A 54 0.81 15.97 9.50
C LYS A 54 1.48 14.68 9.07
N ALA A 55 2.80 14.65 9.19
CA ALA A 55 3.61 13.44 9.14
C ALA A 55 4.38 13.35 10.46
N GLU A 56 4.42 12.15 11.06
CA GLU A 56 5.10 11.88 12.32
C GLU A 56 6.01 10.68 12.15
N ASP A 57 7.24 10.81 12.61
CA ASP A 57 8.09 9.65 12.84
C ASP A 57 7.61 8.92 14.10
N ARG A 58 7.40 7.60 13.98
CA ARG A 58 6.96 6.73 15.08
C ARG A 58 8.12 5.95 15.70
N GLY A 59 9.36 6.29 15.34
CA GLY A 59 10.56 5.64 15.82
C GLY A 59 10.87 4.35 15.04
N PRO A 60 12.03 3.73 15.33
CA PRO A 60 12.46 2.54 14.62
C PRO A 60 11.57 1.34 14.95
N VAL A 61 11.36 0.51 13.94
CA VAL A 61 10.80 -0.83 14.11
C VAL A 61 11.96 -1.79 14.32
N GLN A 62 12.15 -2.26 15.55
CA GLN A 62 13.12 -3.32 15.82
C GLN A 62 12.39 -4.67 15.79
N ILE A 63 12.73 -5.49 14.80
CA ILE A 63 12.33 -6.89 14.75
C ILE A 63 13.51 -7.68 15.29
N GLU A 64 13.31 -8.37 16.41
CA GLU A 64 14.33 -9.26 16.96
C GLU A 64 14.48 -10.45 16.01
N LEU A 65 15.63 -10.51 15.34
CA LEU A 65 15.97 -11.62 14.48
C LEU A 65 16.56 -12.73 15.34
N GLU A 66 16.36 -13.96 14.91
CA GLU A 66 17.03 -15.07 15.56
C GLU A 66 18.53 -15.07 15.25
N GLU A 67 19.32 -15.49 16.24
CA GLU A 67 20.72 -15.83 16.07
C GLU A 67 20.97 -16.76 14.86
N PRO A 68 21.98 -16.47 14.02
CA PRO A 68 22.32 -17.31 12.89
C PRO A 68 22.66 -18.75 13.32
N GLY A 69 22.10 -19.74 12.62
CA GLY A 69 22.34 -21.15 12.93
C GLY A 69 21.79 -22.10 11.87
N ALA A 70 21.95 -23.40 12.12
CA ALA A 70 21.38 -24.44 11.27
C ALA A 70 19.85 -24.33 11.23
N LEU A 71 19.25 -24.60 10.08
CA LEU A 71 17.80 -24.63 9.92
C LEU A 71 17.19 -25.74 10.80
N ARG A 72 16.13 -25.40 11.52
CA ARG A 72 15.42 -26.31 12.43
C ARG A 72 13.93 -26.29 12.13
N HIS A 73 13.29 -27.44 12.27
CA HIS A 73 11.84 -27.52 12.19
C HIS A 73 11.24 -26.85 13.43
N ARG A 74 10.26 -25.95 13.23
CA ARG A 74 9.58 -25.25 14.32
C ARG A 74 8.09 -25.44 14.25
N HIS A 75 7.49 -25.66 15.40
CA HIS A 75 6.06 -25.65 15.57
C HIS A 75 5.69 -24.39 16.38
N PHE A 76 5.13 -23.39 15.69
CA PHE A 76 4.66 -22.16 16.31
C PHE A 76 3.24 -22.34 16.85
N ARG A 77 3.02 -22.03 18.13
CA ARG A 77 1.70 -22.10 18.79
C ARG A 77 1.05 -20.71 18.86
N THR A 78 0.76 -20.14 17.70
CA THR A 78 0.25 -18.76 17.59
C THR A 78 -1.13 -18.57 18.21
N ALA A 79 -1.94 -19.64 18.30
CA ALA A 79 -3.26 -19.60 18.95
C ALA A 79 -3.22 -19.27 20.45
N GLN A 80 -2.05 -19.40 21.10
CA GLN A 80 -1.86 -19.10 22.53
C GLN A 80 -1.34 -17.68 22.76
N LEU A 81 -1.02 -16.94 21.71
CA LEU A 81 -0.54 -15.57 21.83
C LEU A 81 -1.69 -14.67 22.29
N ALA A 82 -1.40 -13.83 23.28
CA ALA A 82 -2.32 -12.77 23.65
C ALA A 82 -2.47 -11.79 22.47
N PRO A 83 -3.69 -11.35 22.12
CA PRO A 83 -3.86 -10.29 21.14
C PRO A 83 -3.19 -9.01 21.64
N GLY A 84 -2.54 -8.27 20.75
CA GLY A 84 -1.85 -7.04 21.10
C GLY A 84 -1.58 -6.17 19.89
N GLY A 85 -1.63 -4.85 20.09
CA GLY A 85 -1.37 -3.84 19.07
C GLY A 85 -2.41 -3.82 17.94
N ASP A 86 -2.06 -3.07 16.89
CA ASP A 86 -2.78 -2.96 15.62
C ASP A 86 -1.90 -3.56 14.48
N PRO A 87 -2.35 -3.59 13.20
CA PRO A 87 -1.56 -4.16 12.11
C PRO A 87 -0.16 -3.54 11.92
N ILE A 88 0.08 -2.36 12.47
CA ILE A 88 1.37 -1.67 12.50
C ILE A 88 2.07 -1.96 13.83
N SER A 89 1.44 -1.70 14.98
CA SER A 89 2.10 -1.78 16.28
C SER A 89 2.23 -3.19 16.89
N GLY A 90 1.43 -4.15 16.44
CA GLY A 90 1.42 -5.55 16.92
C GLY A 90 2.24 -6.53 16.08
N ARG A 91 3.06 -6.03 15.15
CA ARG A 91 4.01 -6.80 14.34
C ARG A 91 5.13 -7.43 15.16
#